data_AF-A0A4Q7U9N9-F1
#
_entry.id   AF-A0A4Q7U9N9-F1
#
_cell.length_a   1.000
_cell.length_b   1.000
_cell.length_c   1.000
_cell.angle_alpha   90.00
_cell.angle_beta   90.00
_cell.angle_gamma   90.00
#
_symmetry.space_group_name_H-M   'P 1'
#
loop_
_entity.id
_entity.type
_entity.pdbx_description
1 polymer ?
#
loop_
_entity_poly.entity_id
_entity_poly.type
_entity_poly.pdbx_seq_one_letter_code
_entity_poly.pdbx_strand_id
1 'polypeptide(L)'
;MGFLQRRRAPAPSPRPPGGAPASGEGPGITRITWQPEERSGWARLPERPVHLLHLAGWCRDPALAAWAHDPITRRSPGGQHWQDIDAWWIDTGSLLSIRARRRLVPDGTTTDGRPRLRAGSSPWTVQLAAHQLTGPAPTVQRWSRPPQTGEGLATGLDIRTTTAAIGLLPQAVQHVVGRPTGQGAIRTSPPTGGYSDQVYAHRRSDSELIAVAAIRQAGAFPDPDAAIDAADWHVTTYRARIDPPARHTLGPG
;
A
#
# COMPACT_ATOMS: atom_id res chain seq x y z
N MET A 1 -9.25 28.29 9.07
CA MET A 1 -9.71 27.34 10.11
C MET A 1 -11.07 26.82 9.70
N GLY A 2 -11.13 25.69 9.00
CA GLY A 2 -12.39 25.06 8.58
C GLY A 2 -12.39 23.59 9.01
N PHE A 3 -13.35 23.20 9.83
CA PHE A 3 -13.45 21.87 10.43
C PHE A 3 -14.07 20.86 9.45
N LEU A 4 -13.59 19.61 9.51
CA LEU A 4 -14.07 18.46 8.73
C LEU A 4 -15.53 18.12 9.09
N GLN A 5 -16.41 17.93 8.10
CA GLN A 5 -17.75 17.39 8.33
C GLN A 5 -17.76 15.87 8.21
N ARG A 6 -18.01 15.20 9.33
CA ARG A 6 -18.32 13.77 9.42
C ARG A 6 -19.82 13.60 9.11
N ARG A 7 -20.21 12.97 8.00
CA ARG A 7 -21.63 12.66 7.77
C ARG A 7 -22.03 11.43 8.58
N ARG A 8 -22.96 11.62 9.53
CA ARG A 8 -23.75 10.56 10.17
C ARG A 8 -24.97 10.30 9.27
N ALA A 9 -25.28 9.05 8.95
CA ALA A 9 -26.50 8.74 8.21
C ALA A 9 -27.74 9.12 9.05
N PRO A 10 -28.76 9.79 8.48
CA PRO A 10 -30.00 10.05 9.20
C PRO A 10 -30.80 8.75 9.36
N ALA A 11 -31.43 8.57 10.53
CA ALA A 11 -32.38 7.49 10.76
C ALA A 11 -33.62 7.67 9.86
N PRO A 12 -34.20 6.59 9.31
CA PRO A 12 -35.36 6.71 8.44
C PRO A 12 -36.59 7.16 9.24
N SER A 13 -37.25 8.22 8.76
CA SER A 13 -38.57 8.63 9.25
C SER A 13 -39.67 7.92 8.43
N PRO A 14 -40.79 7.51 9.05
CA PRO A 14 -41.86 6.79 8.36
C PRO A 14 -42.62 7.72 7.39
N ARG A 15 -42.89 7.23 6.17
CA ARG A 15 -43.53 7.98 5.08
C ARG A 15 -45.01 7.54 4.93
N PRO A 16 -45.98 8.47 4.79
CA PRO A 16 -47.32 8.13 4.33
C PRO A 16 -47.39 8.05 2.78
N PRO A 17 -48.41 7.38 2.21
CA PRO A 17 -48.39 6.98 0.80
C PRO A 17 -49.00 8.03 -0.13
N GLY A 18 -48.48 8.10 -1.37
CA GLY A 18 -49.21 8.60 -2.53
C GLY A 18 -48.58 9.80 -3.26
N GLY A 19 -48.29 9.61 -4.55
CA GLY A 19 -48.04 10.68 -5.52
C GLY A 19 -46.61 10.71 -6.09
N ALA A 20 -46.37 9.94 -7.15
CA ALA A 20 -45.15 10.04 -7.95
C ALA A 20 -45.16 11.30 -8.82
N PRO A 21 -44.00 11.94 -9.02
CA PRO A 21 -43.63 12.41 -10.35
C PRO A 21 -42.30 11.79 -10.80
N ALA A 22 -42.19 11.64 -12.12
CA ALA A 22 -41.08 11.00 -12.82
C ALA A 22 -39.71 11.54 -12.39
N SER A 23 -38.81 10.64 -12.01
CA SER A 23 -37.39 10.93 -11.82
C SER A 23 -36.65 10.24 -12.95
N GLY A 24 -36.03 11.03 -13.81
CA GLY A 24 -35.12 10.52 -14.84
C GLY A 24 -34.05 9.65 -14.20
N GLU A 25 -33.77 8.53 -14.84
CA GLU A 25 -32.66 7.65 -14.51
C GLU A 25 -31.34 8.44 -14.65
N GLY A 26 -30.85 8.97 -13.54
CA GLY A 26 -29.43 9.26 -13.42
C GLY A 26 -28.66 7.94 -13.49
N PRO A 27 -27.47 7.91 -14.11
CA PRO A 27 -26.68 6.69 -14.20
C PRO A 27 -26.47 6.15 -12.79
N GLY A 28 -26.92 4.91 -12.60
CA GLY A 28 -26.98 4.25 -11.31
C GLY A 28 -25.66 4.38 -10.57
N ILE A 29 -25.75 4.80 -9.31
CA ILE A 29 -24.63 4.72 -8.36
C ILE A 29 -24.25 3.25 -8.31
N THR A 30 -23.21 2.89 -9.06
CA THR A 30 -22.65 1.55 -9.08
C THR A 30 -22.33 1.20 -7.64
N ARG A 31 -23.05 0.23 -7.08
CA ARG A 31 -22.83 -0.30 -5.74
C ARG A 31 -21.40 -0.83 -5.72
N ILE A 32 -20.51 -0.10 -5.05
CA ILE A 32 -19.09 -0.47 -4.97
C ILE A 32 -19.01 -1.70 -4.05
N THR A 33 -18.86 -2.86 -4.68
CA THR A 33 -18.64 -4.12 -3.97
C THR A 33 -17.17 -4.17 -3.57
N TRP A 34 -16.91 -4.28 -2.26
CA TRP A 34 -15.58 -4.38 -1.71
C TRP A 34 -14.92 -5.67 -2.22
N GLN A 35 -13.81 -5.55 -2.94
CA GLN A 35 -12.88 -6.64 -3.16
C GLN A 35 -11.55 -6.23 -2.53
N PRO A 36 -10.93 -7.07 -1.66
CA PRO A 36 -9.54 -6.89 -1.30
C PRO A 36 -8.69 -7.11 -2.56
N GLU A 37 -8.59 -6.08 -3.40
CA GLU A 37 -7.92 -6.18 -4.68
C GLU A 37 -6.41 -6.17 -4.53
N GLU A 38 -5.76 -6.82 -5.49
CA GLU A 38 -4.42 -7.37 -5.45
C GLU A 38 -3.32 -6.40 -5.05
N ARG A 39 -2.38 -6.96 -4.29
CA ARG A 39 -1.26 -6.34 -3.59
C ARG A 39 -0.19 -5.84 -4.56
N SER A 40 -0.49 -4.80 -5.34
CA SER A 40 0.33 -4.41 -6.50
C SER A 40 1.78 -4.00 -6.15
N GLY A 41 2.04 -3.59 -4.89
CA GLY A 41 3.40 -3.36 -4.38
C GLY A 41 4.10 -4.59 -3.79
N TRP A 42 3.35 -5.58 -3.33
CA TRP A 42 3.88 -6.82 -2.75
C TRP A 42 4.44 -7.78 -3.81
N ALA A 43 3.90 -7.71 -5.03
CA ALA A 43 4.37 -8.50 -6.18
C ALA A 43 5.85 -8.27 -6.54
N ARG A 44 6.47 -7.19 -6.04
CA ARG A 44 7.92 -6.93 -6.20
C ARG A 44 8.77 -7.89 -5.38
N LEU A 45 8.21 -8.53 -4.34
CA LEU A 45 8.89 -9.57 -3.60
C LEU A 45 8.92 -10.86 -4.43
N PRO A 46 10.10 -11.47 -4.70
CA PRO A 46 10.18 -12.65 -5.53
C PRO A 46 9.43 -13.85 -4.92
N GLU A 47 8.97 -14.76 -5.78
CA GLU A 47 8.16 -15.92 -5.39
C GLU A 47 8.82 -16.78 -4.32
N ARG A 48 10.14 -16.98 -4.38
CA ARG A 48 10.84 -17.84 -3.43
C ARG A 48 10.80 -17.29 -1.99
N PRO A 49 11.14 -16.03 -1.71
CA PRO A 49 10.86 -15.38 -0.43
C PRO A 49 9.40 -15.48 0.03
N VAL A 50 8.43 -15.24 -0.86
CA VAL A 50 6.99 -15.35 -0.55
C VAL A 50 6.66 -16.78 -0.10
N HIS A 51 7.15 -17.77 -0.83
CA HIS A 51 6.97 -19.18 -0.51
C HIS A 51 7.58 -19.55 0.85
N LEU A 52 8.79 -19.07 1.16
CA LEU A 52 9.42 -19.29 2.47
C LEU A 52 8.58 -18.69 3.62
N LEU A 53 8.03 -17.49 3.43
CA LEU A 53 7.14 -16.86 4.42
C LEU A 53 5.88 -17.71 4.65
N HIS A 54 5.22 -18.16 3.58
CA HIS A 54 4.03 -19.00 3.68
C HIS A 54 4.30 -20.35 4.37
N LEU A 55 5.41 -21.02 4.01
CA LEU A 55 5.83 -22.28 4.66
C LEU A 55 6.06 -22.09 6.16
N ALA A 56 6.68 -20.96 6.54
CA ALA A 56 6.92 -20.61 7.94
C ALA A 56 5.67 -20.14 8.69
N GLY A 57 4.51 -20.08 8.04
CA GLY A 57 3.24 -19.69 8.65
C GLY A 57 2.90 -18.20 8.58
N TRP A 58 3.71 -17.40 7.92
CA TRP A 58 3.53 -15.95 7.77
C TRP A 58 2.79 -15.59 6.48
N CYS A 59 2.23 -14.38 6.44
CA CYS A 59 1.50 -13.83 5.28
C CYS A 59 0.33 -14.71 4.78
N ARG A 60 -0.28 -15.50 5.68
CA ARG A 60 -1.41 -16.39 5.34
C ARG A 60 -2.72 -15.63 5.15
N ASP A 61 -2.98 -14.68 6.02
CA ASP A 61 -4.21 -13.90 6.01
C ASP A 61 -4.16 -12.78 4.96
N PRO A 62 -5.28 -12.17 4.58
CA PRO A 62 -5.25 -10.97 3.78
C PRO A 62 -4.51 -9.82 4.49
N ALA A 63 -3.46 -9.30 3.86
CA ALA A 63 -2.81 -8.08 4.34
C ALA A 63 -3.81 -6.92 4.39
N LEU A 64 -3.78 -6.17 5.49
CA LEU A 64 -4.38 -4.84 5.58
C LEU A 64 -3.56 -3.82 4.79
N ALA A 65 -2.23 -3.94 4.87
CA ALA A 65 -1.29 -3.11 4.13
C ALA A 65 0.01 -3.89 3.94
N ALA A 66 0.57 -3.87 2.73
CA ALA A 66 1.85 -4.51 2.46
C ALA A 66 2.59 -3.78 1.34
N TRP A 67 3.91 -3.81 1.40
CA TRP A 67 4.76 -3.22 0.37
C TRP A 67 6.11 -3.91 0.30
N ALA A 68 6.63 -4.08 -0.91
CA ALA A 68 8.02 -4.48 -1.15
C ALA A 68 8.72 -3.36 -1.93
N HIS A 69 9.94 -3.02 -1.52
CA HIS A 69 10.75 -2.01 -2.19
C HIS A 69 11.47 -2.61 -3.40
N ASP A 70 12.01 -1.72 -4.25
CA ASP A 70 12.82 -2.18 -5.37
C ASP A 70 14.12 -2.84 -4.87
N PRO A 71 14.62 -3.86 -5.59
CA PRO A 71 15.84 -4.55 -5.19
C PRO A 71 17.05 -3.62 -5.14
N ILE A 72 17.80 -3.69 -4.04
CA ILE A 72 19.03 -2.92 -3.83
C ILE A 72 20.22 -3.86 -3.89
N THR A 73 21.20 -3.52 -4.71
CA THR A 73 22.49 -4.22 -4.72
C THR A 73 23.40 -3.63 -3.65
N ARG A 74 23.93 -4.48 -2.77
CA ARG A 74 24.89 -4.09 -1.72
C ARG A 74 26.20 -4.87 -1.85
N ARG A 75 27.30 -4.20 -1.54
CA ARG A 75 28.62 -4.84 -1.42
C ARG A 75 28.95 -4.98 0.06
N SER A 76 29.29 -6.20 0.48
CA SER A 76 29.80 -6.45 1.83
C SER A 76 31.27 -5.99 1.96
N PRO A 77 31.76 -5.76 3.19
CA PRO A 77 33.17 -5.43 3.42
C PRO A 77 34.14 -6.47 2.84
N GLY A 78 33.76 -7.75 2.84
CA GLY A 78 34.52 -8.85 2.23
C GLY A 78 34.42 -8.93 0.69
N GLY A 79 33.91 -7.89 0.03
CA GLY A 79 33.84 -7.81 -1.43
C GLY A 79 32.70 -8.58 -2.09
N GLN A 80 31.92 -9.38 -1.34
CA GLN A 80 30.78 -10.10 -1.89
C GLN A 80 29.60 -9.17 -2.21
N HIS A 81 28.90 -9.44 -3.30
CA HIS A 81 27.72 -8.70 -3.72
C HIS A 81 26.44 -9.43 -3.31
N TRP A 82 25.45 -8.66 -2.88
CA TRP A 82 24.15 -9.14 -2.42
C TRP A 82 23.05 -8.33 -3.10
N GLN A 83 21.93 -8.99 -3.36
CA GLN A 83 20.67 -8.33 -3.68
C GLN A 83 19.76 -8.43 -2.47
N ASP A 84 19.37 -7.28 -1.95
CA ASP A 84 18.46 -7.15 -0.81
C ASP A 84 17.14 -6.55 -1.31
N ILE A 85 16.02 -7.09 -0.84
CA ILE A 85 14.68 -6.53 -1.03
C ILE A 85 14.09 -6.37 0.36
N ASP A 86 13.93 -5.12 0.77
CA ASP A 86 13.23 -4.78 2.01
C ASP A 86 11.72 -4.73 1.72
N ALA A 87 10.92 -5.30 2.61
CA ALA A 87 9.48 -5.36 2.51
C ALA A 87 8.85 -5.31 3.89
N TRP A 88 7.56 -5.04 3.93
CA TRP A 88 6.78 -5.12 5.16
C TRP A 88 5.36 -5.56 4.86
N TRP A 89 4.75 -6.17 5.86
CA TRP A 89 3.42 -6.74 5.77
C TRP A 89 2.68 -6.51 7.09
N ILE A 90 1.44 -6.07 6.99
CA ILE A 90 0.56 -5.81 8.12
C ILE A 90 -0.75 -6.52 7.84
N ASP A 91 -1.11 -7.46 8.71
CA ASP A 91 -2.47 -8.00 8.80
C ASP A 91 -3.07 -7.61 10.17
N THR A 92 -4.21 -8.18 10.53
CA THR A 92 -4.87 -7.86 11.81
C THR A 92 -4.08 -8.36 13.02
N GLY A 93 -3.27 -9.40 12.87
CA GLY A 93 -2.55 -10.05 13.97
C GLY A 93 -1.06 -9.74 14.04
N SER A 94 -0.46 -9.26 12.95
CA SER A 94 0.99 -9.11 12.86
C SER A 94 1.47 -7.95 12.01
N LEU A 95 2.60 -7.36 12.43
CA LEU A 95 3.47 -6.53 11.60
C LEU A 95 4.75 -7.30 11.35
N LEU A 96 5.10 -7.48 10.08
CA LEU A 96 6.31 -8.13 9.62
C LEU A 96 7.22 -7.10 8.95
N SER A 97 8.45 -6.99 9.42
CA SER A 97 9.54 -6.33 8.69
C SER A 97 10.41 -7.41 8.06
N ILE A 98 10.58 -7.36 6.74
CA ILE A 98 11.11 -8.45 5.94
C ILE A 98 12.31 -7.94 5.14
N ARG A 99 13.39 -8.70 5.14
CA ARG A 99 14.51 -8.54 4.22
C ARG A 99 14.76 -9.85 3.51
N ALA A 100 14.41 -9.92 2.24
CA ALA A 100 14.82 -10.99 1.37
C ALA A 100 16.20 -10.69 0.80
N ARG A 101 17.12 -11.66 0.89
CA ARG A 101 18.51 -11.50 0.51
C ARG A 101 19.00 -12.70 -0.28
N ARG A 102 19.70 -12.45 -1.39
CA ARG A 102 20.46 -13.47 -2.12
C ARG A 102 21.84 -12.97 -2.53
N ARG A 103 22.78 -13.89 -2.68
CA ARG A 103 24.13 -13.55 -3.16
C ARG A 103 24.11 -13.35 -4.67
N LEU A 104 24.82 -12.32 -5.12
CA LEU A 104 25.12 -12.08 -6.53
C LEU A 104 26.55 -12.51 -6.84
N VAL A 105 26.77 -12.98 -8.06
CA VAL A 105 28.09 -13.35 -8.56
C VAL A 105 28.48 -12.46 -9.73
N PRO A 106 29.75 -12.07 -9.86
CA PRO A 106 30.24 -11.36 -11.04
C PRO A 106 30.02 -12.19 -12.32
N ASP A 107 29.65 -11.50 -13.39
CA ASP A 107 29.35 -12.03 -14.71
C ASP A 107 29.97 -11.13 -15.78
N GLY A 108 31.30 -11.01 -15.70
CA GLY A 108 32.09 -10.10 -16.51
C GLY A 108 32.06 -8.66 -16.02
N THR A 109 32.45 -7.75 -16.91
CA THR A 109 32.55 -6.31 -16.65
C THR A 109 31.75 -5.54 -17.68
N THR A 110 31.12 -4.44 -17.27
CA THR A 110 30.55 -3.46 -18.19
C THR A 110 31.65 -2.77 -18.97
N THR A 111 31.30 -2.10 -20.06
CA THR A 111 32.20 -1.26 -20.86
C THR A 111 32.94 -0.21 -20.02
N ASP A 112 32.33 0.25 -18.93
CA ASP A 112 32.92 1.22 -17.99
C ASP A 112 33.77 0.57 -16.89
N GLY A 113 34.13 -0.72 -17.03
CA GLY A 113 34.99 -1.46 -16.10
C GLY A 113 34.34 -1.89 -14.77
N ARG A 114 33.02 -1.69 -14.60
CA ARG A 114 32.30 -2.13 -13.38
C ARG A 114 31.91 -3.61 -13.49
N PRO A 115 31.91 -4.39 -12.41
CA PRO A 115 31.47 -5.77 -12.47
C PRO A 115 29.99 -5.83 -12.84
N ARG A 116 29.66 -6.56 -13.91
CA ARG A 116 28.28 -6.96 -14.18
C ARG A 116 27.94 -8.06 -13.20
N LEU A 117 26.78 -7.99 -12.56
CA LEU A 117 26.38 -8.93 -11.51
C LEU A 117 25.18 -9.72 -11.99
N ARG A 118 25.19 -11.03 -11.73
CA ARG A 118 24.04 -11.90 -11.96
C ARG A 118 23.63 -12.61 -10.68
N ALA A 119 22.38 -13.05 -10.65
CA ALA A 119 21.94 -14.01 -9.66
C ALA A 119 22.72 -15.32 -9.88
N GLY A 120 23.48 -15.75 -8.88
CA GLY A 120 24.09 -17.07 -8.89
C GLY A 120 23.05 -18.15 -8.57
N SER A 121 23.51 -19.39 -8.39
CA SER A 121 22.71 -20.48 -7.82
C SER A 121 22.36 -20.28 -6.34
N SER A 122 22.83 -19.18 -5.73
CA SER A 122 22.62 -18.92 -4.31
C SER A 122 21.14 -18.70 -4.01
N PRO A 123 20.57 -19.47 -3.08
CA PRO A 123 19.17 -19.40 -2.73
C PRO A 123 18.85 -18.09 -2.02
N TRP A 124 17.58 -17.71 -2.07
CA TRP A 124 17.06 -16.63 -1.24
C TRP A 124 17.06 -17.05 0.23
N THR A 125 17.43 -16.10 1.07
CA THR A 125 17.26 -16.12 2.53
C THR A 125 16.33 -14.99 2.90
N VAL A 126 15.50 -15.18 3.93
CA VAL A 126 14.57 -14.16 4.41
C VAL A 126 14.86 -13.90 5.88
N GLN A 127 15.23 -12.67 6.21
CA GLN A 127 15.30 -12.19 7.57
C GLN A 127 13.99 -11.51 7.91
N LEU A 128 13.40 -11.87 9.04
CA LEU A 128 12.08 -11.43 9.45
C LEU A 128 12.15 -10.90 10.89
N ALA A 129 11.57 -9.74 11.13
CA ALA A 129 11.17 -9.29 12.46
C ALA A 129 9.64 -9.25 12.52
N ALA A 130 9.06 -10.14 13.32
CA ALA A 130 7.62 -10.29 13.47
C ALA A 130 7.18 -9.68 14.80
N HIS A 131 6.21 -8.80 14.73
CA HIS A 131 5.56 -8.21 15.89
C HIS A 131 4.12 -8.68 15.95
N GLN A 132 3.66 -9.05 17.14
CA GLN A 132 2.24 -9.32 17.37
C GLN A 132 1.48 -8.01 17.55
N LEU A 133 0.26 -7.97 17.00
CA LEU A 133 -0.64 -6.83 17.06
C LEU A 133 -1.87 -7.18 17.89
N THR A 134 -2.21 -6.28 18.80
CA THR A 134 -3.46 -6.36 19.57
C THR A 134 -4.18 -5.02 19.52
N GLY A 135 -5.49 -5.03 19.36
CA GLY A 135 -6.22 -3.77 19.25
C GLY A 135 -7.62 -3.91 18.67
N PRO A 136 -8.33 -2.77 18.51
CA PRO A 136 -9.64 -2.75 17.89
C PRO A 136 -9.55 -3.14 16.41
N ALA A 137 -10.64 -3.63 15.84
CA ALA A 137 -10.69 -3.93 14.41
C ALA A 137 -10.36 -2.69 13.55
N PRO A 138 -9.78 -2.88 12.34
CA PRO A 138 -9.54 -1.80 11.40
C PRO A 138 -10.81 -1.04 11.06
N THR A 139 -10.71 0.29 10.95
CA THR A 139 -11.83 1.15 10.59
C THR A 139 -11.76 1.54 9.12
N VAL A 140 -12.86 1.33 8.40
CA VAL A 140 -13.00 1.71 6.99
C VAL A 140 -13.81 2.99 6.88
N GLN A 141 -13.33 3.94 6.10
CA GLN A 141 -13.96 5.25 5.91
C GLN A 141 -13.85 5.67 4.45
N ARG A 142 -14.92 6.27 3.93
CA ARG A 142 -14.91 6.93 2.61
C ARG A 142 -14.73 8.42 2.81
N TRP A 143 -13.73 8.97 2.14
CA TRP A 143 -13.34 10.37 2.24
C TRP A 143 -13.48 11.03 0.88
N SER A 144 -14.45 11.93 0.77
CA SER A 144 -14.59 12.79 -0.39
C SER A 144 -13.57 13.91 -0.36
N ARG A 145 -13.05 14.30 -1.53
CA ARG A 145 -12.20 15.49 -1.64
C ARG A 145 -13.01 16.74 -1.27
N PRO A 146 -12.43 17.72 -0.56
CA PRO A 146 -13.00 19.07 -0.56
C PRO A 146 -13.01 19.60 -2.00
N PRO A 147 -14.05 20.35 -2.44
CA PRO A 147 -14.04 20.95 -3.77
C PRO A 147 -12.78 21.81 -3.92
N GLN A 148 -12.00 21.55 -4.96
CA GLN A 148 -10.81 22.34 -5.22
C GLN A 148 -11.22 23.69 -5.81
N THR A 149 -11.07 24.77 -5.05
CA THR A 149 -10.83 26.08 -5.65
C THR A 149 -9.41 26.03 -6.23
N GLY A 150 -9.34 26.12 -7.55
CA GLY A 150 -8.19 25.67 -8.34
C GLY A 150 -6.86 26.34 -8.00
N GLU A 151 -5.78 25.55 -8.10
CA GLU A 151 -4.46 25.97 -8.56
C GLU A 151 -3.58 24.72 -8.76
N GLY A 152 -3.00 24.59 -9.96
CA GLY A 152 -1.81 23.78 -10.27
C GLY A 152 -1.96 22.26 -10.39
N LEU A 153 -2.34 21.76 -11.57
CA LEU A 153 -2.15 20.36 -11.96
C LEU A 153 -0.66 20.11 -12.27
N ALA A 154 0.02 19.34 -11.42
CA ALA A 154 1.35 18.81 -11.73
C ALA A 154 1.21 17.68 -12.77
N THR A 155 1.42 18.04 -14.04
CA THR A 155 1.55 17.10 -15.16
C THR A 155 2.88 16.37 -15.07
N GLY A 156 2.81 15.06 -14.83
CA GLY A 156 3.97 14.18 -14.86
C GLY A 156 3.60 12.79 -14.35
N LEU A 157 3.75 11.78 -15.22
CA LEU A 157 3.70 10.36 -14.87
C LEU A 157 4.99 10.02 -14.09
N ASP A 158 5.17 10.69 -12.96
CA ASP A 158 6.34 10.51 -12.10
C ASP A 158 6.11 9.27 -11.25
N ILE A 159 7.12 8.39 -11.24
CA ILE A 159 7.31 7.43 -10.15
C ILE A 159 7.56 8.28 -8.89
N ARG A 160 6.47 8.69 -8.24
CA ARG A 160 6.52 9.56 -7.07
C ARG A 160 7.28 8.81 -5.99
N THR A 161 8.33 9.46 -5.50
CA THR A 161 9.13 8.94 -4.39
C THR A 161 8.23 8.57 -3.20
N THR A 162 8.67 7.63 -2.39
CA THR A 162 7.87 7.02 -1.32
C THR A 162 7.27 8.06 -0.37
N THR A 163 7.93 9.20 -0.11
CA THR A 163 7.38 10.31 0.73
C THR A 163 6.31 11.13 0.02
N ALA A 164 6.43 11.33 -1.29
CA ALA A 164 5.39 11.96 -2.10
C ALA A 164 4.11 11.10 -2.18
N ALA A 165 4.21 9.79 -1.92
CA ALA A 165 3.08 8.87 -1.83
C ALA A 165 2.05 9.27 -0.76
N ILE A 166 2.50 9.63 0.45
CA ILE A 166 1.59 10.14 1.50
C ILE A 166 0.95 11.45 1.10
N GLY A 167 1.66 12.26 0.30
CA GLY A 167 1.13 13.48 -0.30
C GLY A 167 -0.11 13.27 -1.17
N LEU A 168 -0.39 12.04 -1.62
CA LEU A 168 -1.61 11.69 -2.35
C LEU A 168 -2.85 11.58 -1.45
N LEU A 169 -2.67 11.36 -0.14
CA LEU A 169 -3.78 11.19 0.81
C LEU A 169 -4.40 12.53 1.21
N PRO A 170 -5.67 12.56 1.65
CA PRO A 170 -6.25 13.74 2.30
C PRO A 170 -5.43 14.17 3.53
N GLN A 171 -5.29 15.48 3.75
CA GLN A 171 -4.47 16.04 4.84
C GLN A 171 -4.83 15.49 6.23
N ALA A 172 -6.12 15.23 6.49
CA ALA A 172 -6.57 14.62 7.74
C ALA A 172 -5.94 13.24 7.99
N VAL A 173 -5.79 12.42 6.93
CA VAL A 173 -5.14 11.11 7.01
C VAL A 173 -3.63 11.28 7.19
N GLN A 174 -3.02 12.26 6.50
CA GLN A 174 -1.62 12.60 6.68
C GLN A 174 -1.31 13.00 8.14
N HIS A 175 -2.20 13.77 8.79
CA HIS A 175 -2.06 14.11 10.22
C HIS A 175 -2.16 12.89 11.14
N VAL A 176 -2.99 11.90 10.80
CA VAL A 176 -3.15 10.66 11.58
C VAL A 176 -1.88 9.81 11.51
N VAL A 177 -1.35 9.58 10.30
CA VAL A 177 -0.14 8.76 10.13
C VAL A 177 1.12 9.52 10.54
N GLY A 178 1.15 10.85 10.38
CA GLY A 178 2.32 11.68 10.65
C GLY A 178 3.52 11.28 9.78
N ARG A 179 4.72 11.27 10.37
CA ARG A 179 5.92 10.75 9.69
C ARG A 179 5.91 9.21 9.70
N PRO A 180 5.81 8.56 8.54
CA PRO A 180 5.73 7.09 8.47
C PRO A 180 7.08 6.42 8.75
N THR A 181 7.01 5.20 9.27
CA THR A 181 8.13 4.26 9.32
C THR A 181 8.31 3.54 7.99
N GLY A 182 7.21 3.16 7.33
CA GLY A 182 7.21 2.53 6.01
C GLY A 182 6.01 3.00 5.20
N GLN A 183 6.17 3.11 3.89
CA GLN A 183 5.13 3.59 2.99
C GLN A 183 5.38 3.09 1.56
N GLY A 184 4.37 3.22 0.70
CA GLY A 184 4.42 2.87 -0.71
C GLY A 184 3.19 3.39 -1.45
N ALA A 185 3.34 3.71 -2.73
CA ALA A 185 2.21 4.01 -3.61
C ALA A 185 2.44 3.47 -5.01
N ILE A 186 1.34 3.17 -5.67
CA ILE A 186 1.33 2.69 -7.04
C ILE A 186 0.08 3.18 -7.74
N ARG A 187 0.27 3.69 -8.96
CA ARG A 187 -0.81 3.90 -9.93
C ARG A 187 -0.82 2.70 -10.86
N THR A 188 -1.97 2.08 -11.02
CA THR A 188 -2.20 1.00 -11.97
C THR A 188 -3.24 1.41 -12.99
N SER A 189 -3.02 1.03 -14.25
CA SER A 189 -3.98 1.23 -15.34
C SER A 189 -4.63 -0.13 -15.65
N PRO A 190 -5.82 -0.44 -15.12
CA PRO A 190 -6.46 -1.73 -15.37
C PRO A 190 -6.79 -1.91 -16.87
N PRO A 191 -6.81 -3.16 -17.38
CA PRO A 191 -7.11 -3.45 -18.78
C PRO A 191 -8.48 -2.94 -19.25
N THR A 192 -9.43 -2.79 -18.32
CA THR A 192 -10.77 -2.24 -18.56
C THR A 192 -10.81 -0.72 -18.77
N GLY A 193 -9.64 -0.06 -18.71
CA GLY A 193 -9.50 1.40 -18.83
C GLY A 193 -9.58 2.13 -17.49
N GLY A 194 -9.07 3.37 -17.47
CA GLY A 194 -9.01 4.22 -16.28
C GLY A 194 -7.74 4.04 -15.44
N TYR A 195 -7.79 4.55 -14.20
CA TYR A 195 -6.68 4.49 -13.24
C TYR A 195 -7.16 4.01 -11.86
N SER A 196 -6.23 3.42 -11.12
CA SER A 196 -6.37 3.06 -9.71
C SER A 196 -5.10 3.51 -8.99
N ASP A 197 -5.26 4.40 -8.01
CA ASP A 197 -4.17 4.82 -7.12
C ASP A 197 -4.30 4.08 -5.80
N GLN A 198 -3.23 3.42 -5.37
CA GLN A 198 -3.15 2.76 -4.08
C GLN A 198 -2.01 3.39 -3.27
N VAL A 199 -2.29 3.68 -2.00
CA VAL A 199 -1.31 4.22 -1.05
C VAL A 199 -1.36 3.39 0.23
N TYR A 200 -0.19 2.98 0.69
CA TYR A 200 -0.01 2.25 1.93
C TYR A 200 1.01 2.99 2.78
N ALA A 201 0.74 3.17 4.07
CA ALA A 201 1.67 3.78 4.99
C ALA A 201 1.47 3.24 6.39
N HIS A 202 2.54 3.15 7.17
CA HIS A 202 2.45 2.89 8.59
C HIS A 202 3.47 3.71 9.36
N ARG A 203 3.12 4.09 10.57
CA ARG A 203 4.01 4.63 11.59
C ARG A 203 3.99 3.67 12.77
N ARG A 204 5.18 3.29 13.26
CA ARG A 204 5.32 2.55 14.51
C ARG A 204 6.14 3.33 15.53
N SER A 205 5.78 3.15 16.79
CA SER A 205 6.64 3.42 17.95
C SER A 205 7.06 2.07 18.56
N ASP A 206 7.57 2.10 19.80
CA ASP A 206 7.94 0.89 20.53
C ASP A 206 6.72 0.07 21.00
N SER A 207 5.54 0.69 21.11
CA SER A 207 4.34 0.05 21.68
C SER A 207 3.05 0.28 20.89
N GLU A 208 3.11 1.07 19.81
CA GLU A 208 1.97 1.39 18.97
C GLU A 208 2.30 1.30 17.48
N LEU A 209 1.33 0.83 16.70
CA LEU A 209 1.27 0.87 15.25
C LEU A 209 0.05 1.68 14.80
N ILE A 210 0.25 2.56 13.82
CA ILE A 210 -0.81 3.14 13.00
C ILE A 210 -0.53 2.76 11.56
N ALA A 211 -1.46 2.06 10.91
CA ALA A 211 -1.39 1.69 9.51
C ALA A 211 -2.56 2.27 8.73
N VAL A 212 -2.30 2.65 7.49
CA VAL A 212 -3.27 3.19 6.53
C VAL A 212 -3.09 2.47 5.21
N ALA A 213 -4.20 2.04 4.63
CA ALA A 213 -4.32 1.63 3.24
C ALA A 213 -5.42 2.46 2.60
N ALA A 214 -5.15 3.07 1.46
CA ALA A 214 -6.09 3.91 0.76
C ALA A 214 -6.10 3.58 -0.73
N ILE A 215 -7.29 3.53 -1.31
CA ILE A 215 -7.50 3.26 -2.73
C ILE A 215 -8.47 4.29 -3.29
N ARG A 216 -8.18 4.80 -4.49
CA ARG A 216 -9.15 5.50 -5.32
C ARG A 216 -9.08 4.95 -6.74
N GLN A 217 -10.23 4.91 -7.39
CA GLN A 217 -10.37 4.36 -8.73
C GLN A 217 -11.25 5.30 -9.57
N ALA A 218 -10.92 5.43 -10.84
CA ALA A 218 -11.71 6.18 -11.81
C ALA A 218 -11.69 5.48 -13.17
N GLY A 219 -12.86 5.36 -13.79
CA GLY A 219 -13.03 4.90 -15.17
C GLY A 219 -12.87 6.05 -16.18
N ALA A 220 -12.63 5.72 -17.46
CA ALA A 220 -12.22 6.70 -18.48
C ALA A 220 -13.34 7.12 -19.47
N PHE A 221 -13.50 8.43 -19.68
CA PHE A 221 -13.37 9.23 -20.94
C PHE A 221 -13.95 10.65 -20.67
N PRO A 222 -13.41 11.75 -21.24
CA PRO A 222 -12.21 11.84 -22.09
C PRO A 222 -10.88 12.04 -21.35
N ASP A 223 -10.91 12.37 -20.06
CA ASP A 223 -9.70 12.67 -19.28
C ASP A 223 -9.61 11.78 -18.02
N PRO A 224 -8.88 10.65 -18.08
CA PRO A 224 -8.72 9.76 -16.93
C PRO A 224 -7.88 10.36 -15.81
N ASP A 225 -6.98 11.31 -16.10
CA ASP A 225 -6.16 11.98 -15.07
C ASP A 225 -7.00 12.93 -14.23
N ALA A 226 -7.84 13.75 -14.87
CA ALA A 226 -8.82 14.56 -14.13
C ALA A 226 -9.82 13.69 -13.36
N ALA A 227 -10.26 12.57 -13.94
CA ALA A 227 -11.20 11.68 -13.30
C ALA A 227 -10.62 11.01 -12.04
N ILE A 228 -9.37 10.52 -12.08
CA ILE A 228 -8.73 9.92 -10.90
C ILE A 228 -8.42 10.97 -9.83
N ASP A 229 -8.10 12.20 -10.23
CA ASP A 229 -7.89 13.29 -9.28
C ASP A 229 -9.19 13.75 -8.60
N ALA A 230 -10.33 13.61 -9.27
CA ALA A 230 -11.65 13.87 -8.69
C ALA A 230 -12.21 12.70 -7.86
N ALA A 231 -11.62 11.49 -7.95
CA ALA A 231 -12.15 10.31 -7.29
C ALA A 231 -12.02 10.36 -5.75
N ASP A 232 -13.04 9.82 -5.07
CA ASP A 232 -13.04 9.65 -3.61
C ASP A 232 -11.98 8.64 -3.15
N TRP A 233 -11.39 8.90 -1.99
CA TRP A 233 -10.52 7.94 -1.32
C TRP A 233 -11.34 6.99 -0.43
N HIS A 234 -11.10 5.70 -0.58
CA HIS A 234 -11.53 4.68 0.36
C HIS A 234 -10.35 4.33 1.26
N VAL A 235 -10.45 4.66 2.54
CA VAL A 235 -9.34 4.61 3.50
C VAL A 235 -9.65 3.62 4.60
N THR A 236 -8.79 2.62 4.76
CA THR A 236 -8.74 1.74 5.92
C THR A 236 -7.63 2.20 6.85
N THR A 237 -7.97 2.46 8.11
CA THR A 237 -7.02 2.81 9.17
C THR A 237 -7.04 1.74 10.23
N TYR A 238 -5.86 1.29 10.67
CA TYR A 238 -5.70 0.36 11.76
C TYR A 238 -4.76 0.93 12.81
N ARG A 239 -5.20 0.93 14.07
CA ARG A 239 -4.42 1.38 15.21
C ARG A 239 -4.33 0.24 16.21
N ALA A 240 -3.14 -0.27 16.42
CA ALA A 240 -2.87 -1.43 17.24
C ALA A 240 -1.74 -1.16 18.22
N ARG A 241 -1.73 -1.90 19.33
CA ARG A 241 -0.55 -2.07 20.16
C ARG A 241 0.38 -3.06 19.48
N ILE A 242 1.68 -2.84 19.64
CA ILE A 242 2.71 -3.69 19.06
C ILE A 242 3.61 -4.23 20.16
N ASP A 243 3.89 -5.53 20.09
CA ASP A 243 4.83 -6.19 21.00
C ASP A 243 6.28 -6.11 20.48
N PRO A 244 7.29 -6.38 21.33
CA PRO A 244 8.67 -6.51 20.87
C PRO A 244 8.82 -7.56 19.76
N PRO A 245 9.75 -7.36 18.81
CA PRO A 245 9.88 -8.24 17.66
C PRO A 245 10.50 -9.60 18.03
N ALA A 246 9.89 -10.68 17.55
CA ALA A 246 10.56 -11.96 17.38
C ALA A 246 11.35 -11.97 16.06
N ARG A 247 12.61 -12.39 16.10
CA ARG A 247 13.49 -12.42 14.91
C ARG A 247 13.64 -13.83 14.36
N HIS A 248 13.48 -13.98 13.06
CA HIS A 248 13.59 -15.25 12.35
C HIS A 248 14.50 -15.12 11.14
N THR A 249 15.19 -16.21 10.81
CA THR A 249 15.88 -16.38 9.53
C THR A 249 15.30 -17.60 8.84
N LEU A 250 14.79 -17.42 7.64
CA LEU A 250 14.26 -18.48 6.78
C LEU A 250 15.26 -18.71 5.64
N GLY A 251 15.68 -19.95 5.45
CA GLY A 251 16.53 -20.36 4.35
C GLY A 251 15.88 -21.47 3.55
N PRO A 252 16.47 -21.91 2.43
CA PRO A 252 16.13 -23.21 1.89
C PRO A 252 16.37 -24.27 2.97
N GLY A 253 15.33 -25.02 3.30
CA GLY A 253 15.46 -26.28 4.04
C GLY A 253 16.16 -27.33 3.20
#